data_AF-A0A7C1HLD2-F1
#
_entry.id   AF-A0A7C1HLD2-F1
#
_cell.length_a   1.000
_cell.length_b   1.000
_cell.length_c   1.000
_cell.angle_alpha   90.00
_cell.angle_beta   90.00
_cell.angle_gamma   90.00
#
_symmetry.space_group_name_H-M   'P 1'
#
loop_
_entity.id
_entity.type
_entity.pdbx_description
1 polymer ?
#
loop_
_entity_poly.entity_id
_entity_poly.type
_entity_poly.pdbx_seq_one_letter_code
_entity_poly.pdbx_strand_id
1 'polypeptide(L)'
;MLKINFKDNKILPAVVRDLFLAGFVLLVIFSFLELFKPRIVTNYLNLDIFLFFLLLLGAVAIMHQRQEKKKIKKLNFLDYSTICLFSVLVGILIFYLTRTTGIFSFLIGLAGVVICYFFIRETMEY
;
A
#
# COMPACT_ATOMS: atom_id res chain seq x y z
N MET A 1 -13.86 15.01 -33.34
CA MET A 1 -12.75 15.46 -32.47
C MET A 1 -13.29 15.58 -31.04
N LEU A 2 -13.12 14.54 -30.22
CA LEU A 2 -13.56 14.53 -28.83
C LEU A 2 -12.60 15.39 -28.00
N LYS A 3 -13.06 16.56 -27.57
CA LYS A 3 -12.37 17.38 -26.56
C LYS A 3 -12.50 16.65 -25.23
N ILE A 4 -11.44 15.94 -24.84
CA ILE A 4 -11.30 15.38 -23.50
C ILE A 4 -11.19 16.56 -22.55
N ASN A 5 -12.28 16.85 -21.85
CA ASN A 5 -12.36 17.93 -20.88
C ASN A 5 -11.66 17.42 -19.60
N PHE A 6 -10.38 17.76 -19.42
CA PHE A 6 -9.53 17.43 -18.26
C PHE A 6 -9.98 18.13 -16.94
N LYS A 7 -11.28 18.37 -16.77
CA LYS A 7 -11.82 19.04 -15.58
C LYS A 7 -12.23 18.07 -14.47
N ASP A 8 -12.28 16.77 -14.76
CA ASP A 8 -12.55 15.71 -13.79
C ASP A 8 -11.25 15.07 -13.28
N ASN A 9 -10.46 15.83 -12.51
CA ASN A 9 -9.25 15.34 -11.82
C ASN A 9 -9.51 14.28 -10.72
N LYS A 10 -10.73 13.72 -10.65
CA LYS A 10 -11.13 12.68 -9.70
C LYS A 10 -10.93 11.26 -10.19
N ILE A 11 -10.76 11.06 -11.50
CA ILE A 11 -10.59 9.72 -12.09
C ILE A 11 -9.18 9.18 -11.79
N LEU A 12 -8.17 10.05 -11.91
CA LEU A 12 -6.77 9.69 -11.69
C LEU A 12 -6.47 9.18 -10.26
N PRO A 13 -6.93 9.84 -9.17
CA PRO A 13 -6.71 9.33 -7.82
C PRO A 13 -7.48 8.02 -7.54
N ALA A 14 -8.66 7.83 -8.12
CA ALA A 14 -9.40 6.57 -7.98
C ALA A 14 -8.65 5.41 -8.65
N VAL A 15 -8.15 5.61 -9.87
CA VAL A 15 -7.36 4.60 -10.59
C VAL A 15 -6.06 4.26 -9.86
N VAL A 16 -5.33 5.27 -9.35
CA VAL A 16 -4.09 5.04 -8.59
C VAL A 16 -4.38 4.25 -7.30
N ARG A 17 -5.47 4.56 -6.60
CA ARG A 17 -5.90 3.83 -5.41
C ARG A 17 -6.24 2.37 -5.72
N ASP A 18 -6.99 2.13 -6.79
CA ASP A 18 -7.41 0.78 -7.18
C ASP A 18 -6.21 -0.04 -7.68
N LEU A 19 -5.26 0.58 -8.39
CA LEU A 19 -3.97 -0.03 -8.74
C LEU A 19 -3.13 -0.37 -7.50
N PHE A 20 -3.07 0.51 -6.51
CA PHE A 20 -2.38 0.24 -5.24
C PHE A 20 -3.03 -0.96 -4.52
N LEU A 21 -4.36 -0.99 -4.41
CA LEU A 21 -5.09 -2.10 -3.80
C LEU A 21 -4.84 -3.42 -4.53
N ALA A 22 -4.90 -3.42 -5.87
CA ALA A 22 -4.62 -4.60 -6.67
C ALA A 22 -3.18 -5.08 -6.45
N GLY A 23 -2.21 -4.16 -6.49
CA GLY A 23 -0.80 -4.45 -6.21
C GLY A 23 -0.58 -4.96 -4.78
N PHE A 24 -1.34 -4.46 -3.81
CA PHE A 24 -1.28 -4.90 -2.43
C PHE A 24 -1.83 -6.31 -2.24
N VAL A 25 -2.95 -6.64 -2.88
CA VAL A 25 -3.48 -8.02 -2.89
C VAL A 25 -2.49 -8.98 -3.56
N LEU A 26 -1.88 -8.56 -4.68
CA LEU A 26 -0.80 -9.30 -5.33
C LEU A 26 0.39 -9.52 -4.38
N LEU A 27 0.80 -8.51 -3.60
CA LEU A 27 1.86 -8.65 -2.60
C LEU A 27 1.52 -9.73 -1.57
N VAL A 28 0.29 -9.74 -1.06
CA VAL A 28 -0.17 -10.76 -0.10
C VAL A 28 -0.12 -12.15 -0.74
N ILE A 29 -0.64 -12.31 -1.96
CA ILE A 29 -0.60 -13.58 -2.69
C ILE A 29 0.84 -14.05 -2.91
N PHE A 30 1.71 -13.15 -3.37
CA PHE A 30 3.14 -13.43 -3.56
C PHE A 30 3.82 -13.82 -2.25
N SER A 31 3.45 -13.18 -1.14
CA SER A 31 3.96 -13.54 0.18
C SER A 31 3.57 -14.96 0.58
N PHE A 32 2.31 -15.34 0.35
CA PHE A 32 1.86 -16.72 0.59
C PHE A 32 2.57 -17.73 -0.32
N LEU A 33 2.70 -17.44 -1.62
CA LEU A 33 3.40 -18.32 -2.55
C LEU A 33 4.86 -18.54 -2.16
N GLU A 34 5.54 -17.49 -1.75
CA GLU A 34 6.94 -17.54 -1.30
C GLU A 34 7.09 -18.31 0.02
N LEU A 35 6.08 -18.29 0.90
CA LEU A 35 6.02 -19.12 2.11
C LEU A 35 5.84 -20.62 1.80
N PHE A 36 4.98 -20.97 0.83
CA PHE A 36 4.73 -22.37 0.47
C PHE A 36 5.88 -22.98 -0.33
N LYS A 37 6.51 -22.20 -1.20
CA LYS A 37 7.68 -22.65 -1.96
C LYS A 37 8.65 -21.48 -2.11
N PRO A 38 9.77 -21.51 -1.38
CA PRO A 38 10.73 -20.43 -1.43
C PRO A 38 11.31 -20.31 -2.83
N ARG A 39 11.58 -19.09 -3.25
CA ARG A 39 12.13 -18.70 -4.55
C ARG A 39 11.22 -18.93 -5.76
N ILE A 40 9.92 -19.23 -5.61
CA ILE A 40 9.05 -19.18 -6.79
C ILE A 40 8.98 -17.74 -7.28
N VAL A 41 8.54 -16.81 -6.44
CA VAL A 41 8.17 -15.47 -6.90
C VAL A 41 9.42 -14.67 -7.22
N THR A 42 10.45 -14.76 -6.37
CA THR A 42 11.73 -14.07 -6.59
C THR A 42 12.45 -14.51 -7.86
N ASN A 43 12.18 -15.70 -8.39
CA ASN A 43 12.82 -16.19 -9.61
C ASN A 43 12.19 -15.63 -10.89
N TYR A 44 10.92 -15.22 -10.85
CA TYR A 44 10.22 -14.63 -12.00
C TYR A 44 10.05 -13.12 -11.89
N LEU A 45 10.09 -12.57 -10.67
CA LEU A 45 9.78 -11.18 -10.40
C LEU A 45 10.78 -10.61 -9.40
N ASN A 46 11.34 -9.45 -9.73
CA ASN A 46 12.17 -8.71 -8.79
C ASN A 46 11.27 -8.03 -7.74
N LEU A 47 11.15 -8.68 -6.57
CA LEU A 47 10.31 -8.22 -5.46
C LEU A 47 10.70 -6.82 -4.98
N ASP A 48 11.97 -6.44 -5.07
CA ASP A 48 12.42 -5.12 -4.63
C ASP A 48 11.86 -4.01 -5.54
N ILE A 49 11.91 -4.22 -6.85
CA ILE A 49 11.34 -3.28 -7.84
C ILE A 49 9.82 -3.19 -7.69
N PHE A 50 9.17 -4.34 -7.48
CA PHE A 50 7.72 -4.40 -7.27
C PHE A 50 7.29 -3.66 -6.02
N LEU A 51 7.98 -3.88 -4.90
CA LEU A 51 7.72 -3.18 -3.64
C LEU A 51 7.99 -1.68 -3.77
N PHE A 52 9.07 -1.29 -4.44
CA PHE A 52 9.35 0.12 -4.70
C PHE A 52 8.20 0.79 -5.47
N PHE A 53 7.72 0.14 -6.53
CA PHE A 53 6.59 0.65 -7.32
C PHE A 53 5.30 0.73 -6.48
N LEU A 54 5.03 -0.28 -5.65
CA LEU A 54 3.88 -0.32 -4.77
C LEU A 54 3.91 0.80 -3.71
N LEU A 55 5.07 1.05 -3.10
CA LEU A 55 5.26 2.15 -2.15
C LEU A 55 5.05 3.51 -2.83
N LEU A 56 5.55 3.66 -4.06
CA LEU A 56 5.38 4.89 -4.83
C LEU A 56 3.90 5.14 -5.15
N LEU A 57 3.16 4.12 -5.60
CA LEU A 57 1.71 4.19 -5.78
C LEU A 57 0.98 4.54 -4.48
N GLY A 58 1.36 3.92 -3.36
CA GLY A 58 0.79 4.20 -2.05
C GLY A 58 1.03 5.65 -1.59
N ALA A 59 2.23 6.17 -1.80
CA ALA A 59 2.56 7.56 -1.50
C ALA A 59 1.75 8.54 -2.35
N VAL A 60 1.65 8.29 -3.66
CA VAL A 60 0.84 9.14 -4.58
C VAL A 60 -0.64 9.08 -4.22
N ALA A 61 -1.16 7.89 -3.89
CA ALA A 61 -2.54 7.70 -3.45
C ALA A 61 -2.83 8.54 -2.21
N ILE A 62 -1.99 8.45 -1.17
CA ILE A 62 -2.12 9.21 0.08
C ILE A 62 -2.04 10.73 -0.19
N MET A 63 -1.06 11.18 -0.98
CA MET A 63 -0.88 12.60 -1.28
C MET A 63 -2.08 13.22 -1.99
N HIS A 64 -2.68 12.51 -2.95
CA HIS A 64 -3.87 12.99 -3.66
C HIS A 64 -5.12 12.94 -2.79
N GLN A 65 -5.31 11.88 -1.99
CA GLN A 65 -6.51 11.72 -1.17
C GLN A 65 -6.60 12.79 -0.05
N ARG A 66 -5.45 13.25 0.45
CA ARG A 66 -5.36 14.31 1.47
C ARG A 66 -5.93 15.65 1.00
N GLN A 67 -6.08 15.86 -0.32
CA GLN A 67 -6.67 17.08 -0.87
C GLN A 67 -8.20 17.10 -0.82
N GLU A 68 -8.87 15.93 -0.72
CA GLU A 68 -10.33 15.84 -0.85
C GLU A 68 -11.12 15.74 0.47
N LYS A 69 -10.50 15.33 1.60
CA LYS A 69 -11.24 15.11 2.87
C LYS A 69 -10.94 16.13 3.98
N LYS A 70 -11.92 17.01 4.23
CA LYS A 70 -12.08 17.80 5.47
C LYS A 70 -13.35 17.36 6.22
N LYS A 71 -13.46 16.10 6.66
CA LYS A 71 -14.45 15.69 7.68
C LYS A 71 -13.85 14.57 8.52
N ILE A 72 -13.23 14.95 9.64
CA ILE A 72 -12.68 14.00 10.62
C ILE A 72 -13.85 13.28 11.28
N LYS A 73 -14.10 12.02 10.92
CA LYS A 73 -15.00 11.14 11.66
C LYS A 73 -14.23 10.65 12.89
N LYS A 74 -14.83 10.73 14.09
CA LYS A 74 -14.18 10.28 15.33
C LYS A 74 -14.21 8.75 15.34
N LEU A 75 -13.11 8.11 14.94
CA LEU A 75 -12.92 6.65 15.02
C LEU A 75 -12.87 6.20 16.48
N ASN A 76 -13.40 5.01 16.77
CA ASN A 76 -13.33 4.42 18.11
C ASN A 76 -11.91 3.90 18.40
N PHE A 77 -11.57 3.77 19.68
CA PHE A 77 -10.26 3.24 20.10
C PHE A 77 -9.97 1.85 19.55
N LEU A 78 -11.00 0.99 19.44
CA LEU A 78 -10.88 -0.34 18.84
C LEU A 78 -10.48 -0.25 17.36
N ASP A 79 -11.11 0.61 16.57
CA ASP A 79 -10.78 0.77 15.15
C ASP A 79 -9.32 1.21 14.97
N TYR A 80 -8.85 2.15 15.78
CA TYR A 80 -7.45 2.58 15.78
C TYR A 80 -6.48 1.44 16.11
N SER A 81 -6.82 0.63 17.12
CA SER A 81 -6.00 -0.52 17.51
C SER A 81 -5.91 -1.55 16.37
N THR A 82 -7.04 -1.86 15.74
CA THR A 82 -7.09 -2.79 14.60
C THR A 82 -6.29 -2.27 13.42
N ILE A 83 -6.43 -0.99 13.05
CA ILE A 83 -5.66 -0.37 11.97
C ILE A 83 -4.16 -0.44 12.25
N CYS A 84 -3.74 -0.10 13.46
CA CYS A 84 -2.34 -0.14 13.87
C CYS A 84 -1.78 -1.57 13.75
N LEU A 85 -2.51 -2.56 14.28
CA LEU A 85 -2.09 -3.96 14.28
C LEU A 85 -1.96 -4.52 12.85
N PHE A 86 -2.94 -4.27 11.97
CA PHE A 86 -2.85 -4.65 10.57
C PHE A 86 -1.68 -3.99 9.85
N SER A 87 -1.45 -2.71 10.10
CA SER A 87 -0.35 -1.97 9.47
C SER A 87 1.01 -2.52 9.87
N VAL A 88 1.17 -2.88 11.15
CA VAL A 88 2.40 -3.52 11.66
C VAL A 88 2.61 -4.90 11.05
N LEU A 89 1.56 -5.73 10.97
CA LEU A 89 1.66 -7.06 10.34
C LEU A 89 2.12 -6.97 8.89
N VAL A 90 1.58 -6.01 8.14
CA VAL A 90 1.97 -5.75 6.76
C VAL A 90 3.43 -5.29 6.66
N GLY A 91 3.87 -4.40 7.55
CA GLY A 91 5.26 -3.98 7.61
C GLY A 91 6.22 -5.14 7.89
N ILE A 92 5.86 -6.04 8.81
CA ILE A 92 6.62 -7.25 9.11
C ILE A 92 6.68 -8.17 7.89
N LEU A 93 5.57 -8.31 7.15
CA LEU A 93 5.51 -9.11 5.92
C LEU A 93 6.45 -8.55 4.85
N ILE A 94 6.42 -7.23 4.63
CA ILE A 94 7.31 -6.52 3.70
C ILE A 94 8.77 -6.69 4.13
N PHE A 95 9.07 -6.55 5.42
CA PHE A 95 10.41 -6.75 5.96
C PHE A 95 10.90 -8.18 5.71
N TYR A 96 10.05 -9.18 5.93
CA TYR A 96 10.40 -10.58 5.68
C TYR A 96 10.73 -10.83 4.20
N LEU A 97 9.92 -10.29 3.29
CA LEU A 97 10.14 -10.41 1.84
C LEU A 97 11.42 -9.71 1.39
N THR A 98 11.76 -8.57 2.01
CA THR A 98 12.91 -7.76 1.63
C THR A 98 14.17 -8.06 2.43
N ARG A 99 14.18 -9.06 3.33
CA ARG A 99 15.31 -9.34 4.21
C ARG A 99 16.67 -9.44 3.51
N THR A 100 16.66 -9.79 2.23
CA THR A 100 17.84 -9.90 1.36
C THR A 100 18.50 -8.56 1.01
N THR A 101 17.78 -7.44 1.12
CA THR A 101 18.31 -6.08 0.85
C THR A 101 18.98 -5.40 2.05
N GLY A 102 19.10 -6.09 3.19
CA GLY A 102 19.83 -5.58 4.36
C GLY A 102 19.12 -4.40 5.01
N ILE A 103 19.81 -3.30 5.31
CA ILE A 103 19.25 -2.15 6.06
C ILE A 103 18.07 -1.50 5.32
N PHE A 104 18.05 -1.55 3.98
CA PHE A 104 16.95 -1.01 3.18
C PHE A 104 15.62 -1.72 3.44
N SER A 105 15.66 -3.02 3.80
CA SER A 105 14.46 -3.79 4.16
C SER A 105 13.71 -3.18 5.36
N PHE A 106 14.45 -2.64 6.33
CA PHE A 106 13.87 -2.00 7.51
C PHE A 106 13.17 -0.68 7.13
N LEU A 107 13.80 0.12 6.27
CA LEU A 107 13.21 1.38 5.79
C LEU A 107 11.96 1.13 4.93
N ILE A 108 12.00 0.13 4.05
CA ILE A 108 10.86 -0.29 3.21
C ILE A 108 9.72 -0.83 4.09
N GLY A 109 10.05 -1.65 5.09
CA GLY A 109 9.07 -2.14 6.07
C GLY A 109 8.37 -1.00 6.81
N LEU A 110 9.12 -0.04 7.34
CA LEU A 110 8.55 1.14 8.02
C LEU A 110 7.69 2.00 7.08
N ALA A 111 8.15 2.24 5.86
CA ALA A 111 7.38 2.96 4.85
C ALA A 111 6.06 2.24 4.55
N GLY A 112 6.09 0.90 4.45
CA GLY A 112 4.92 0.05 4.31
C GLY A 112 3.92 0.22 5.47
N VAL A 113 4.38 0.19 6.73
CA VAL A 113 3.52 0.42 7.90
C VAL A 113 2.83 1.77 7.82
N VAL A 114 3.58 2.84 7.53
CA VAL A 114 3.05 4.21 7.47
C VAL A 114 2.00 4.33 6.37
N ILE A 115 2.31 3.83 5.17
CA ILE A 115 1.39 3.88 4.03
C ILE A 115 0.11 3.10 4.34
N CYS A 116 0.23 1.87 4.87
CA CYS A 116 -0.94 1.05 5.21
C CYS A 116 -1.78 1.70 6.32
N TYR A 117 -1.14 2.27 7.34
CA TYR A 117 -1.85 2.95 8.43
C TYR A 117 -2.69 4.11 7.91
N PHE A 118 -2.11 4.99 7.10
CA PHE A 118 -2.84 6.09 6.49
C PHE A 118 -3.93 5.59 5.55
N PHE A 119 -3.64 4.58 4.73
CA PHE A 119 -4.58 4.04 3.77
C PHE A 119 -5.83 3.40 4.43
N ILE A 120 -5.64 2.50 5.40
CA ILE A 120 -6.74 1.80 6.08
C ILE A 120 -7.58 2.79 6.90
N ARG A 121 -6.91 3.70 7.62
CA ARG A 121 -7.59 4.76 8.38
C ARG A 121 -8.52 5.57 7.47
N GLU A 122 -8.02 6.00 6.32
CA GLU A 122 -8.81 6.82 5.39
C GLU A 122 -9.96 6.04 4.72
N THR A 123 -9.81 4.72 4.59
CA THR A 123 -10.83 3.80 4.02
C THR A 123 -12.00 3.59 4.98
N MET A 124 -11.75 3.49 6.30
CA MET A 124 -12.77 3.37 7.35
C MET A 124 -13.55 4.68 7.61
N GLU A 125 -13.06 5.80 7.07
CA GLU A 125 -13.73 7.10 7.12
C GLU A 125 -14.73 7.33 5.97
N TYR A 126 -14.92 6.36 5.07
CA TYR A 126 -16.02 6.33 4.09
C TYR A 126 -17.20 5.51 4.62
#